data_AF-A0A0U2VGS5-F1
#
_entry.id   AF-A0A0U2VGS5-F1
#
_cell.length_a   1.000
_cell.length_b   1.000
_cell.length_c   1.000
_cell.angle_alpha   90.00
_cell.angle_beta   90.00
_cell.angle_gamma   90.00
#
_symmetry.space_group_name_H-M   'P 1'
#
loop_
_entity.id
_entity.type
_entity.pdbx_description
1 polymer ?
#
loop_
_entity_poly.entity_id
_entity_poly.type
_entity_poly.pdbx_seq_one_letter_code
_entity_poly.pdbx_strand_id
1 'polypeptide(L)'
;MSNLTYFLEKVKKRENSFVYIDDLLQKEEVTYGEVVVVLNELAENISAEQFLECQISSETEIMVNNSEILFNLPIDTEWSIPTIESSGTLIWYPKEEEKIINIEGLSETLVAVYYIQSGEYYLTIVSKTVFDTRRVSEDVLNLIIPISEGDMVLWDSDQYIGEKRFKEIVDYLESSGYIFIVHKNIVDNMESITIKSTIDWKQKEIYSIELTKKGRGYYANNELGLEVMKFVHDISVD
;
A
#
# COMPACT_ATOMS: atom_id res chain seq x y z
N MET A 1 -1.31 1.07 38.35
CA MET A 1 -0.46 1.16 37.15
C MET A 1 -1.44 1.13 35.98
N SER A 2 -1.45 2.13 35.09
CA SER A 2 -2.41 2.11 33.97
C SER A 2 -2.09 0.97 33.00
N ASN A 3 -3.10 0.45 32.30
CA ASN A 3 -2.90 -0.59 31.28
C ASN A 3 -1.93 -0.12 30.18
N LEU A 4 -1.92 1.19 29.89
CA LEU A 4 -0.96 1.81 29.00
C LEU A 4 0.48 1.74 29.52
N THR A 5 0.74 2.07 30.79
CA THR A 5 2.08 1.90 31.38
C THR A 5 2.53 0.44 31.34
N TYR A 6 1.63 -0.50 31.63
CA TYR A 6 1.92 -1.93 31.56
C TYR A 6 2.20 -2.40 30.13
N PHE A 7 1.46 -1.90 29.14
CA PHE A 7 1.69 -2.20 27.74
C PHE A 7 3.02 -1.59 27.25
N LEU A 8 3.32 -0.33 27.59
CA LEU A 8 4.60 0.31 27.30
C LEU A 8 5.78 -0.49 27.86
N GLU A 9 5.66 -1.06 29.07
CA GLU A 9 6.68 -1.95 29.61
C GLU A 9 6.83 -3.25 28.79
N LYS A 10 5.75 -3.80 28.26
CA LYS A 10 5.81 -4.98 27.38
C LYS A 10 6.47 -4.65 26.05
N VAL A 11 6.11 -3.53 25.44
CA VAL A 11 6.68 -3.05 24.18
C VAL A 11 8.19 -2.85 24.32
N LYS A 12 8.65 -2.24 25.43
CA LYS A 12 10.09 -2.07 25.73
C LYS A 12 10.86 -3.39 25.93
N LYS A 13 10.17 -4.47 26.32
CA LYS A 13 10.79 -5.77 26.65
C LYS A 13 10.69 -6.80 25.53
N ARG A 14 9.88 -6.56 24.49
CA ARG A 14 9.58 -7.50 23.41
C ARG A 14 9.83 -6.85 22.06
N GLU A 15 10.31 -7.62 21.09
CA GLU A 15 10.46 -7.13 19.71
C GLU A 15 9.09 -6.78 19.10
N ASN A 16 8.09 -7.63 19.31
CA ASN A 16 6.73 -7.46 18.75
C ASN A 16 5.66 -7.50 19.86
N SER A 17 4.69 -6.60 19.78
CA SER A 17 3.56 -6.49 20.69
C SER A 17 2.28 -6.12 19.94
N PHE A 18 1.16 -6.68 20.38
CA PHE A 18 -0.17 -6.43 19.83
C PHE A 18 -1.17 -6.22 20.97
N VAL A 19 -2.09 -5.27 20.83
CA VAL A 19 -3.12 -4.97 21.83
C VAL A 19 -4.35 -4.33 21.20
N TYR A 20 -5.52 -4.59 21.79
CA TYR A 20 -6.75 -3.90 21.42
C TYR A 20 -6.87 -2.57 22.16
N ILE A 21 -7.49 -1.56 21.55
CA ILE A 21 -7.60 -0.24 22.18
C ILE A 21 -8.48 -0.26 23.44
N ASP A 22 -9.53 -1.07 23.45
CA ASP A 22 -10.47 -1.20 24.57
C ASP A 22 -9.79 -1.80 25.81
N ASP A 23 -8.82 -2.71 25.63
CA ASP A 23 -7.96 -3.22 26.71
C ASP A 23 -7.13 -2.09 27.35
N LEU A 24 -6.70 -1.09 26.57
CA LEU A 24 -5.94 0.04 27.06
C LEU A 24 -6.82 1.07 27.76
N LEU A 25 -7.97 1.41 27.18
CA LEU A 25 -8.86 2.46 27.64
C LEU A 25 -9.87 2.01 28.69
N GLN A 26 -10.21 0.72 28.73
CA GLN A 26 -11.22 0.11 29.59
C GLN A 26 -12.60 0.78 29.46
N LYS A 27 -13.02 1.07 28.23
CA LYS A 27 -14.29 1.71 27.91
C LYS A 27 -15.03 0.95 26.82
N GLU A 28 -16.36 1.00 26.87
CA GLU A 28 -17.24 0.44 25.84
C GLU A 28 -17.30 1.34 24.59
N GLU A 29 -17.31 2.66 24.77
CA GLU A 29 -17.32 3.64 23.68
C GLU A 29 -15.98 4.37 23.64
N VAL A 30 -15.33 4.34 22.46
CA VAL A 30 -14.01 4.93 22.22
C VAL A 30 -14.12 5.91 21.06
N THR A 31 -13.51 7.08 21.20
CA THR A 31 -13.44 8.09 20.13
C THR A 31 -12.12 8.01 19.36
N TYR A 32 -12.09 8.54 18.13
CA TYR A 32 -10.84 8.66 17.36
C TYR A 32 -9.80 9.50 18.10
N GLY A 33 -10.23 10.55 18.81
CA GLY A 33 -9.34 11.39 19.61
C GLY A 33 -8.67 10.66 20.76
N GLU A 34 -9.39 9.76 21.43
CA GLU A 34 -8.80 8.92 22.48
C GLU A 34 -7.76 7.94 21.91
N VAL A 35 -8.01 7.37 20.73
CA VAL A 35 -7.02 6.56 20.01
C VAL A 35 -5.77 7.40 19.69
N VAL A 36 -5.94 8.61 19.17
CA VAL A 36 -4.81 9.51 18.84
C VAL A 36 -3.97 9.81 20.09
N VAL A 37 -4.59 10.08 21.23
CA VAL A 37 -3.88 10.29 22.50
C VAL A 37 -3.04 9.07 22.88
N VAL A 38 -3.61 7.86 22.80
CA VAL A 38 -2.89 6.61 23.08
C VAL A 38 -1.71 6.44 22.13
N LEU A 39 -1.92 6.65 20.83
CA LEU A 39 -0.88 6.47 19.81
C LEU A 39 0.26 7.48 19.94
N ASN A 40 -0.04 8.73 20.29
CA ASN A 40 0.97 9.72 20.57
C ASN A 40 1.82 9.34 21.79
N GLU A 41 1.18 8.91 22.89
CA GLU A 41 1.90 8.47 24.08
C GLU A 41 2.78 7.25 23.79
N LEU A 42 2.30 6.31 22.94
CA LEU A 42 3.11 5.19 22.48
C LEU A 42 4.30 5.67 21.64
N ALA A 43 4.07 6.51 20.63
CA ALA A 43 5.10 6.99 19.71
C ALA A 43 6.24 7.73 20.43
N GLU A 44 5.95 8.43 21.53
CA GLU A 44 6.94 9.10 22.37
C GLU A 44 7.77 8.13 23.24
N ASN A 45 7.22 6.96 23.55
CA ASN A 45 7.77 6.07 24.59
C ASN A 45 8.36 4.76 24.06
N ILE A 46 8.15 4.41 22.79
CA ILE A 46 8.79 3.27 22.15
C ILE A 46 10.24 3.56 21.75
N SER A 47 11.02 2.51 21.54
CA SER A 47 12.40 2.66 21.07
C SER A 47 12.44 3.13 19.61
N ALA A 48 13.54 3.78 19.20
CA ALA A 48 13.73 4.25 17.82
C ALA A 48 13.80 3.12 16.77
N GLU A 49 13.96 1.88 17.21
CA GLU A 49 14.00 0.68 16.36
C GLU A 49 12.63 -0.01 16.24
N GLN A 50 11.61 0.49 16.96
CA GLN A 50 10.25 -0.01 16.90
C GLN A 50 9.34 0.98 16.17
N PHE A 51 8.35 0.42 15.50
CA PHE A 51 7.34 1.17 14.76
C PHE A 51 5.95 0.78 15.24
N LEU A 52 4.97 1.65 14.97
CA LEU A 52 3.56 1.47 15.33
C LEU A 52 2.69 1.40 14.09
N GLU A 53 1.65 0.58 14.18
CA GLU A 53 0.52 0.56 13.28
C GLU A 53 -0.75 0.42 14.12
N CYS A 54 -1.75 1.22 13.83
CA CYS A 54 -3.08 1.11 14.40
C CYS A 54 -4.10 1.08 13.29
N GLN A 55 -4.84 -0.02 13.17
CA GLN A 55 -5.87 -0.18 12.16
C GLN A 55 -7.26 -0.01 12.79
N ILE A 56 -8.07 0.85 12.17
CA ILE A 56 -9.49 1.04 12.47
C ILE A 56 -10.25 0.71 11.20
N SER A 57 -11.25 -0.17 11.28
CA SER A 57 -12.08 -0.58 10.14
C SER A 57 -13.56 -0.32 10.44
N SER A 58 -14.33 0.08 9.43
CA SER A 58 -15.78 0.25 9.52
C SER A 58 -16.45 -0.16 8.21
N GLU A 59 -17.66 -0.71 8.31
CA GLU A 59 -18.54 -0.93 7.15
C GLU A 59 -19.12 0.39 6.61
N THR A 60 -19.04 1.48 7.39
CA THR A 60 -19.55 2.79 7.02
C THR A 60 -18.43 3.79 6.77
N GLU A 61 -18.67 4.74 5.87
CA GLU A 61 -17.67 5.74 5.51
C GLU A 61 -17.28 6.58 6.73
N ILE A 62 -15.99 6.55 7.07
CA ILE A 62 -15.43 7.37 8.15
C ILE A 62 -15.34 8.83 7.67
N MET A 63 -15.89 9.77 8.44
CA MET A 63 -15.91 11.20 8.08
C MET A 63 -14.54 11.88 8.22
N VAL A 64 -13.61 11.57 7.32
CA VAL A 64 -12.21 12.04 7.38
C VAL A 64 -11.98 13.46 6.85
N ASN A 65 -12.99 14.06 6.19
CA ASN A 65 -12.86 15.38 5.57
C ASN A 65 -12.86 16.56 6.56
N ASN A 66 -13.17 16.32 7.83
CA ASN A 66 -13.15 17.34 8.88
C ASN A 66 -12.48 16.76 10.13
N SER A 67 -11.23 17.17 10.38
CA SER A 67 -10.39 16.62 11.45
C SER A 67 -10.97 16.86 12.85
N GLU A 68 -11.54 18.04 13.10
CA GLU A 68 -12.16 18.39 14.39
C GLU A 68 -13.40 17.53 14.66
N ILE A 69 -14.20 17.26 13.62
CA ILE A 69 -15.36 16.37 13.74
C ILE A 69 -14.90 14.94 13.97
N LEU A 70 -13.98 14.43 13.15
CA LEU A 70 -13.46 13.06 13.26
C LEU A 70 -12.96 12.76 14.66
N PHE A 71 -12.18 13.67 15.25
CA PHE A 71 -11.60 13.52 16.58
C PHE A 71 -12.65 13.19 17.66
N ASN A 72 -13.84 13.77 17.55
CA ASN A 72 -14.91 13.62 18.54
C ASN A 72 -15.93 12.52 18.17
N LEU A 73 -15.81 11.89 17.00
CA LEU A 73 -16.71 10.81 16.61
C LEU A 73 -16.37 9.51 17.38
N PRO A 74 -17.39 8.74 17.78
CA PRO A 74 -17.17 7.39 18.27
C PRO A 74 -16.66 6.52 17.13
N ILE A 75 -15.77 5.59 17.47
CA ILE A 75 -15.38 4.50 16.59
C ILE A 75 -16.49 3.47 16.63
N ASP A 76 -16.91 3.02 15.46
CA ASP A 76 -17.81 1.89 15.33
C ASP A 76 -17.08 0.61 15.71
N THR A 77 -17.28 0.16 16.95
CA THR A 77 -16.70 -1.07 17.50
C THR A 77 -17.65 -2.26 17.39
N GLU A 78 -18.80 -2.14 16.72
CA GLU A 78 -19.75 -3.26 16.58
C GLU A 78 -19.10 -4.43 15.82
N TRP A 79 -18.26 -4.10 14.84
CA TRP A 79 -17.66 -5.08 13.93
C TRP A 79 -16.17 -5.31 14.17
N SER A 80 -15.45 -4.29 14.64
CA SER A 80 -14.00 -4.37 14.81
C SER A 80 -13.53 -3.44 15.92
N ILE A 81 -12.75 -3.99 16.85
CA ILE A 81 -12.07 -3.20 17.87
C ILE A 81 -10.74 -2.74 17.28
N PRO A 82 -10.39 -1.44 17.34
CA PRO A 82 -9.10 -0.96 16.87
C PRO A 82 -7.94 -1.72 17.48
N THR A 83 -6.98 -2.09 16.63
CA THR A 83 -5.82 -2.90 17.01
C THR A 83 -4.56 -2.08 16.86
N ILE A 84 -3.66 -2.17 17.84
CA ILE A 84 -2.35 -1.55 17.80
C ILE A 84 -1.29 -2.64 17.77
N GLU A 85 -0.46 -2.61 16.73
CA GLU A 85 0.77 -3.38 16.62
C GLU A 85 1.99 -2.47 16.85
N SER A 86 2.95 -2.96 17.63
CA SER A 86 4.28 -2.37 17.77
C SER A 86 5.32 -3.43 17.43
N SER A 87 6.14 -3.18 16.41
CA SER A 87 7.12 -4.14 15.91
C SER A 87 8.29 -3.45 15.20
N GLY A 88 9.50 -4.01 15.29
CA GLY A 88 10.66 -3.55 14.52
C GLY A 88 10.65 -4.00 13.06
N THR A 89 9.73 -4.91 12.70
CA THR A 89 9.61 -5.49 11.36
C THR A 89 8.31 -5.14 10.66
N LEU A 90 7.63 -4.05 11.05
CA LEU A 90 6.43 -3.58 10.35
C LEU A 90 6.74 -3.30 8.89
N ILE A 91 5.88 -3.78 8.00
CA ILE A 91 5.96 -3.55 6.57
C ILE A 91 4.62 -2.99 6.11
N TRP A 92 4.65 -1.78 5.55
CA TRP A 92 3.49 -1.21 4.89
C TRP A 92 3.54 -1.47 3.39
N TYR A 93 2.37 -1.74 2.83
CA TYR A 93 2.14 -1.88 1.40
C TYR A 93 1.06 -0.87 0.98
N PRO A 94 1.21 -0.19 -0.18
CA PRO A 94 0.18 0.68 -0.73
C PRO A 94 -1.20 0.02 -0.78
N LYS A 95 -2.23 0.79 -0.45
CA LYS A 95 -3.63 0.33 -0.45
C LYS A 95 -4.44 0.94 -1.60
N GLU A 96 -5.53 0.27 -1.95
CA GLU A 96 -6.55 0.76 -2.89
C GLU A 96 -7.15 2.09 -2.40
N GLU A 97 -7.32 3.04 -3.31
CA GLU A 97 -7.84 4.39 -3.01
C GLU A 97 -7.16 5.12 -1.82
N GLU A 98 -5.89 4.81 -1.49
CA GLU A 98 -5.24 5.38 -0.31
C GLU A 98 -5.13 6.92 -0.38
N LYS A 99 -5.43 7.58 0.73
CA LYS A 99 -5.35 9.02 0.93
C LYS A 99 -4.72 9.32 2.29
N ILE A 100 -3.72 10.20 2.31
CA ILE A 100 -3.20 10.73 3.57
C ILE A 100 -4.22 11.74 4.10
N ILE A 101 -4.63 11.60 5.34
CA ILE A 101 -5.55 12.51 6.01
C ILE A 101 -4.84 13.24 7.14
N ASN A 102 -5.29 14.46 7.42
CA ASN A 102 -4.78 15.22 8.56
C ASN A 102 -5.70 14.99 9.77
N ILE A 103 -5.12 14.62 10.90
CA ILE A 103 -5.84 14.48 12.18
C ILE A 103 -5.24 15.46 13.17
N GLU A 104 -6.07 16.28 13.79
CA GLU A 104 -5.62 17.26 14.76
C GLU A 104 -4.92 16.59 15.95
N GLY A 105 -3.76 17.13 16.33
CA GLY A 105 -2.99 16.63 17.46
C GLY A 105 -2.21 15.34 17.21
N LEU A 106 -2.27 14.74 16.01
CA LEU A 106 -1.47 13.56 15.68
C LEU A 106 0.03 13.92 15.65
N SER A 107 0.86 13.08 16.26
CA SER A 107 2.32 13.24 16.26
C SER A 107 2.90 13.34 14.85
N GLU A 108 3.90 14.19 14.65
CA GLU A 108 4.62 14.33 13.37
C GLU A 108 5.41 13.07 12.95
N THR A 109 5.62 12.15 13.89
CA THR A 109 6.25 10.84 13.66
C THR A 109 5.25 9.79 13.16
N LEU A 110 3.96 10.11 13.11
CA LEU A 110 2.89 9.27 12.64
C LEU A 110 2.25 9.86 11.38
N VAL A 111 1.60 9.01 10.60
CA VAL A 111 0.80 9.40 9.45
C VAL A 111 -0.52 8.64 9.47
N ALA A 112 -1.61 9.36 9.22
CA ALA A 112 -2.94 8.78 9.09
C ALA A 112 -3.24 8.55 7.60
N VAL A 113 -3.59 7.32 7.27
CA VAL A 113 -3.91 6.86 5.93
C VAL A 113 -5.33 6.31 5.95
N TYR A 114 -6.18 6.91 5.12
CA TYR A 114 -7.52 6.42 4.86
C TYR A 114 -7.54 5.67 3.54
N TYR A 115 -8.18 4.52 3.48
CA TYR A 115 -8.32 3.73 2.27
C TYR A 115 -9.58 2.89 2.28
N ILE A 116 -9.99 2.43 1.10
CA ILE A 116 -11.12 1.52 0.92
C ILE A 116 -10.54 0.20 0.45
N GLN A 117 -11.02 -0.90 1.00
CA GLN A 117 -10.61 -2.22 0.55
C GLN A 117 -11.80 -3.16 0.62
N SER A 118 -12.15 -3.79 -0.50
CA SER A 118 -13.26 -4.75 -0.58
C SER A 118 -14.61 -4.19 -0.09
N GLY A 119 -14.85 -2.89 -0.27
CA GLY A 119 -16.08 -2.21 0.15
C GLY A 119 -16.12 -1.78 1.63
N GLU A 120 -15.05 -2.02 2.38
CA GLU A 120 -14.90 -1.57 3.77
C GLU A 120 -13.97 -0.36 3.86
N TYR A 121 -14.18 0.48 4.88
CA TYR A 121 -13.46 1.72 5.09
C TYR A 121 -12.44 1.57 6.21
N TYR A 122 -11.20 1.95 5.93
CA TYR A 122 -10.09 1.80 6.85
C TYR A 122 -9.46 3.15 7.16
N LEU A 123 -9.25 3.43 8.45
CA LEU A 123 -8.34 4.46 8.92
C LEU A 123 -7.18 3.80 9.64
N THR A 124 -6.00 3.87 9.03
CA THR A 124 -4.77 3.34 9.62
C THR A 124 -3.83 4.46 10.00
N ILE A 125 -3.35 4.45 11.25
CA ILE A 125 -2.31 5.36 11.72
C ILE A 125 -1.03 4.55 11.87
N VAL A 126 0.02 4.92 11.13
CA VAL A 126 1.27 4.18 11.08
C VAL A 126 2.45 5.10 11.31
N SER A 127 3.58 4.57 11.79
CA SER A 127 4.84 5.30 11.84
C SER A 127 5.22 5.85 10.47
N LYS A 128 5.56 7.13 10.41
CA LYS A 128 5.89 7.83 9.18
C LYS A 128 7.07 7.20 8.44
N THR A 129 8.09 6.74 9.16
CA THR A 129 9.22 6.00 8.58
C THR A 129 8.75 4.76 7.83
N VAL A 130 7.86 3.95 8.41
CA VAL A 130 7.33 2.74 7.76
C VAL A 130 6.56 3.11 6.49
N PHE A 131 5.75 4.17 6.55
CA PHE A 131 5.02 4.68 5.39
C PHE A 131 5.95 5.18 4.28
N ASP A 132 7.00 5.93 4.62
CA ASP A 132 7.97 6.49 3.67
C ASP A 132 8.86 5.41 3.03
N THR A 133 9.14 4.32 3.77
CA THR A 133 9.91 3.16 3.29
C THR A 133 9.04 1.98 2.87
N ARG A 134 7.76 2.22 2.58
CA ARG A 134 6.80 1.17 2.21
C ARG A 134 7.27 0.37 1.00
N ARG A 135 6.90 -0.92 0.99
CA ARG A 135 7.40 -1.88 0.01
C ARG A 135 6.43 -2.08 -1.14
N VAL A 136 7.00 -2.44 -2.27
CA VAL A 136 6.28 -2.99 -3.42
C VAL A 136 6.21 -4.50 -3.22
N SER A 137 5.08 -5.13 -3.51
CA SER A 137 4.94 -6.58 -3.41
C SER A 137 5.87 -7.31 -4.37
N GLU A 138 6.27 -8.53 -4.02
CA GLU A 138 7.14 -9.36 -4.85
C GLU A 138 6.53 -9.63 -6.23
N ASP A 139 5.21 -9.85 -6.31
CA ASP A 139 4.49 -10.05 -7.56
C ASP A 139 4.64 -8.85 -8.51
N VAL A 140 4.52 -7.62 -7.99
CA VAL A 140 4.69 -6.40 -8.78
C VAL A 140 6.16 -6.19 -9.14
N LEU A 141 7.10 -6.49 -8.24
CA LEU A 141 8.53 -6.44 -8.53
C LEU A 141 8.92 -7.39 -9.66
N ASN A 142 8.42 -8.62 -9.63
CA ASN A 142 8.64 -9.65 -10.65
C ASN A 142 8.06 -9.23 -12.01
N LEU A 143 7.07 -8.35 -12.04
CA LEU A 143 6.57 -7.73 -13.26
C LEU A 143 7.46 -6.59 -13.76
N ILE A 144 7.83 -5.63 -12.90
CA ILE A 144 8.50 -4.39 -13.36
C ILE A 144 10.00 -4.56 -13.61
N ILE A 145 10.67 -5.49 -12.92
CA ILE A 145 12.12 -5.72 -13.08
C ILE A 145 12.44 -6.16 -14.52
N PRO A 146 11.79 -7.18 -15.10
CA PRO A 146 12.08 -7.59 -16.47
C PRO A 146 11.81 -6.50 -17.51
N ILE A 147 10.80 -5.63 -17.32
CA ILE A 147 10.54 -4.49 -18.21
C ILE A 147 11.73 -3.50 -18.19
N SER A 148 12.35 -3.33 -17.02
CA SER A 148 13.50 -2.44 -16.84
C SER A 148 14.77 -2.93 -17.55
N GLU A 149 14.92 -4.25 -17.72
CA GLU A 149 16.05 -4.89 -18.40
C GLU A 149 15.95 -4.78 -19.94
N GLY A 150 14.79 -4.35 -20.46
CA GLY A 150 14.68 -3.78 -21.80
C GLY A 150 14.31 -4.74 -22.92
N ASP A 151 13.68 -5.87 -22.63
CA ASP A 151 13.11 -6.77 -23.65
C ASP A 151 12.21 -7.85 -23.03
N MET A 152 11.22 -7.43 -22.23
CA MET A 152 10.36 -8.39 -21.56
C MET A 152 9.46 -9.10 -22.57
N VAL A 153 9.82 -10.35 -22.90
CA VAL A 153 9.01 -11.24 -23.74
C VAL A 153 7.78 -11.69 -22.95
N LEU A 154 6.59 -11.52 -23.53
CA LEU A 154 5.30 -11.77 -22.86
C LEU A 154 4.92 -13.26 -22.70
N TRP A 155 5.82 -14.18 -23.06
CA TRP A 155 5.55 -15.62 -23.12
C TRP A 155 5.43 -16.26 -21.72
N ASP A 156 6.26 -15.84 -20.74
CA ASP A 156 6.38 -16.50 -19.41
C ASP A 156 5.96 -15.62 -18.22
N SER A 157 5.51 -14.39 -18.46
CA SER A 157 5.30 -13.39 -17.42
C SER A 157 3.94 -13.44 -16.73
N ASP A 158 3.03 -14.29 -17.18
CA ASP A 158 1.68 -14.47 -16.62
C ASP A 158 1.63 -15.49 -15.48
N GLN A 159 2.70 -16.25 -15.24
CA GLN A 159 2.70 -17.38 -14.31
C GLN A 159 2.43 -17.00 -12.84
N TYR A 160 2.78 -15.78 -12.43
CA TYR A 160 2.65 -15.33 -11.03
C TYR A 160 1.37 -14.52 -10.77
N ILE A 161 0.91 -13.72 -11.74
CA ILE A 161 -0.20 -12.77 -11.58
C ILE A 161 -1.48 -13.24 -12.30
N GLY A 162 -1.39 -14.24 -13.18
CA GLY A 162 -2.47 -14.73 -14.02
C GLY A 162 -2.64 -13.91 -15.30
N GLU A 163 -3.01 -14.58 -16.40
CA GLU A 163 -3.03 -13.97 -17.74
C GLU A 163 -3.96 -12.75 -17.84
N LYS A 164 -5.17 -12.81 -17.26
CA LYS A 164 -6.13 -11.70 -17.28
C LYS A 164 -5.53 -10.44 -16.64
N ARG A 165 -5.02 -10.59 -15.42
CA ARG A 165 -4.50 -9.49 -14.61
C ARG A 165 -3.20 -8.94 -15.19
N PHE A 166 -2.35 -9.81 -15.74
CA PHE A 166 -1.17 -9.38 -16.48
C PHE A 166 -1.53 -8.46 -17.65
N LYS A 167 -2.55 -8.81 -18.45
CA LYS A 167 -3.04 -7.97 -19.57
C LYS A 167 -3.51 -6.61 -19.07
N GLU A 168 -4.33 -6.58 -18.02
CA GLU A 168 -4.86 -5.35 -17.44
C GLU A 168 -3.74 -4.42 -16.94
N ILE A 169 -2.69 -4.97 -16.32
CA ILE A 169 -1.54 -4.17 -15.88
C ILE A 169 -0.73 -3.65 -17.06
N VAL A 170 -0.49 -4.45 -18.09
CA VAL A 170 0.22 -4.00 -19.29
C VAL A 170 -0.56 -2.88 -19.99
N ASP A 171 -1.88 -3.02 -20.13
CA ASP A 171 -2.74 -2.01 -20.73
C ASP A 171 -2.77 -0.71 -19.89
N TYR A 172 -2.78 -0.84 -18.56
CA TYR A 172 -2.64 0.31 -17.64
C TYR A 172 -1.29 1.02 -17.79
N LEU A 173 -0.19 0.27 -17.83
CA LEU A 173 1.16 0.82 -17.97
C LEU A 173 1.33 1.53 -19.32
N GLU A 174 0.76 0.99 -20.39
CA GLU A 174 0.81 1.56 -21.74
C GLU A 174 -0.02 2.83 -21.85
N SER A 175 -1.30 2.78 -21.43
CA SER A 175 -2.19 3.94 -21.42
C SER A 175 -1.70 5.07 -20.51
N SER A 176 -1.01 4.74 -19.41
CA SER A 176 -0.36 5.70 -18.51
C SER A 176 0.99 6.23 -19.04
N GLY A 177 1.45 5.73 -20.19
CA GLY A 177 2.68 6.15 -20.86
C GLY A 177 3.96 5.71 -20.14
N TYR A 178 3.89 4.69 -19.29
CA TYR A 178 5.06 4.14 -18.59
C TYR A 178 5.84 3.17 -19.48
N ILE A 179 5.16 2.45 -20.36
CA ILE A 179 5.77 1.53 -21.32
C ILE A 179 5.41 1.88 -22.76
N PHE A 180 6.16 1.32 -23.70
CA PHE A 180 5.77 1.23 -25.10
C PHE A 180 5.90 -0.20 -25.59
N ILE A 181 5.10 -0.56 -26.58
CA ILE A 181 5.03 -1.92 -27.13
C ILE A 181 5.94 -2.02 -28.34
N VAL A 182 6.77 -3.07 -28.35
CA VAL A 182 7.70 -3.40 -29.42
C VAL A 182 7.26 -4.69 -30.09
N HIS A 183 7.17 -4.66 -31.42
CA HIS A 183 6.95 -5.83 -32.26
C HIS A 183 8.22 -6.18 -33.00
N LYS A 184 8.69 -7.42 -32.83
CA LYS A 184 9.88 -7.94 -33.51
C LYS A 184 9.47 -8.64 -34.80
N ASN A 185 10.00 -8.18 -35.93
CA ASN A 185 9.87 -8.88 -37.20
C ASN A 185 11.22 -9.45 -37.59
N ILE A 186 11.26 -10.74 -37.95
CA ILE A 186 12.44 -11.35 -38.58
C ILE A 186 12.24 -11.27 -40.09
N VAL A 187 13.03 -10.43 -40.76
CA VAL A 187 13.03 -10.27 -42.22
C VAL A 187 14.43 -10.56 -42.72
N ASP A 188 14.60 -11.54 -43.61
CA ASP A 188 15.90 -11.89 -44.21
C ASP A 188 17.04 -12.14 -43.19
N ASN A 189 16.74 -12.85 -42.08
CA ASN A 189 17.65 -13.07 -40.95
C ASN A 189 18.14 -11.79 -40.25
N MET A 190 17.47 -10.65 -40.46
CA MET A 190 17.67 -9.42 -39.71
C MET A 190 16.45 -9.12 -38.84
N GLU A 191 16.69 -8.81 -37.57
CA GLU A 191 15.65 -8.36 -36.65
C GLU A 191 15.31 -6.90 -36.96
N SER A 192 14.03 -6.61 -37.21
CA SER A 192 13.50 -5.27 -37.33
C SER A 192 12.45 -5.00 -36.27
N ILE A 193 12.66 -3.91 -35.53
CA ILE A 193 11.82 -3.49 -34.42
C ILE A 193 10.80 -2.45 -34.92
N THR A 194 9.53 -2.66 -34.59
CA THR A 194 8.46 -1.68 -34.85
C THR A 194 7.73 -1.35 -33.56
N ILE A 195 7.53 -0.06 -33.29
CA ILE A 195 6.70 0.37 -32.16
C ILE A 195 5.22 0.19 -32.55
N LYS A 196 4.45 -0.45 -31.68
CA LYS A 196 3.00 -0.66 -31.84
C LYS A 196 2.24 0.07 -30.75
N SER A 197 0.96 0.30 -31.00
CA SER A 197 0.01 0.89 -30.05
C SER A 197 -0.88 -0.14 -29.36
N THR A 198 -0.77 -1.42 -29.72
CA THR A 198 -1.54 -2.52 -29.13
C THR A 198 -0.78 -3.83 -29.28
N ILE A 199 -1.02 -4.78 -28.37
CA ILE A 199 -0.53 -6.16 -28.45
C ILE A 199 -1.63 -7.04 -29.08
N ASP A 200 -1.27 -7.84 -30.09
CA ASP A 200 -2.11 -8.98 -30.46
C ASP A 200 -1.83 -10.12 -29.49
N TRP A 201 -2.67 -10.25 -28.47
CA TRP A 201 -2.52 -11.25 -27.41
C TRP A 201 -2.57 -12.70 -27.92
N LYS A 202 -3.07 -12.97 -29.14
CA LYS A 202 -3.00 -14.30 -29.76
C LYS A 202 -1.61 -14.64 -30.31
N GLN A 203 -0.77 -13.62 -30.51
CA GLN A 203 0.59 -13.72 -31.00
C GLN A 203 1.56 -13.02 -30.03
N LYS A 204 1.31 -13.08 -28.72
CA LYS A 204 2.05 -12.31 -27.70
C LYS A 204 3.58 -12.56 -27.74
N GLU A 205 4.01 -13.70 -28.29
CA GLU A 205 5.40 -14.14 -28.43
C GLU A 205 6.28 -13.26 -29.33
N ILE A 206 5.71 -12.52 -30.28
CA ILE A 206 6.46 -11.61 -31.15
C ILE A 206 6.48 -10.16 -30.61
N TYR A 207 5.88 -9.95 -29.43
CA TYR A 207 5.85 -8.67 -28.74
C TYR A 207 6.79 -8.67 -27.54
N SER A 208 7.30 -7.49 -27.26
CA SER A 208 8.07 -7.14 -26.07
C SER A 208 7.60 -5.79 -25.57
N ILE A 209 7.86 -5.48 -24.30
CA ILE A 209 7.54 -4.19 -23.70
C ILE A 209 8.79 -3.57 -23.06
N GLU A 210 8.88 -2.25 -23.14
CA GLU A 210 10.00 -1.49 -22.62
C GLU A 210 9.52 -0.22 -21.90
N LEU A 211 10.29 0.23 -20.90
CA LEU A 211 9.99 1.50 -20.22
C LEU A 211 10.23 2.71 -21.14
N THR A 212 9.26 3.62 -21.16
CA THR A 212 9.47 4.97 -21.71
C THR A 212 10.47 5.75 -20.83
N LYS A 213 10.84 6.96 -21.26
CA LYS A 213 11.60 7.88 -20.39
C LYS A 213 10.84 8.20 -19.10
N LYS A 214 9.51 8.32 -19.16
CA LYS A 214 8.63 8.51 -17.98
C LYS A 214 8.71 7.28 -17.07
N GLY A 215 8.51 6.09 -17.64
CA GLY A 215 8.59 4.82 -16.93
C GLY A 215 9.92 4.62 -16.20
N ARG A 216 11.05 4.89 -16.86
CA ARG A 216 12.38 4.81 -16.23
C ARG A 216 12.55 5.76 -15.05
N GLY A 217 12.03 6.99 -15.16
CA GLY A 217 12.07 7.95 -14.06
C GLY A 217 11.28 7.48 -12.85
N TYR A 218 10.04 7.02 -13.07
CA TYR A 218 9.18 6.52 -12.00
C TYR A 218 9.70 5.22 -11.39
N TYR A 219 10.26 4.32 -12.20
CA TYR A 219 10.90 3.10 -11.72
C TYR A 219 12.10 3.40 -10.81
N ALA A 220 12.99 4.31 -11.22
CA ALA A 220 14.17 4.68 -10.43
C ALA A 220 13.82 5.30 -9.07
N ASN A 221 12.63 5.90 -8.95
CA ASN A 221 12.12 6.49 -7.71
C ASN A 221 11.21 5.54 -6.91
N ASN A 222 11.06 4.28 -7.32
CA ASN A 222 10.10 3.31 -6.77
C ASN A 222 8.60 3.69 -6.95
N GLU A 223 8.31 4.85 -7.54
CA GLU A 223 6.95 5.35 -7.77
C GLU A 223 6.13 4.41 -8.67
N LEU A 224 6.77 3.84 -9.70
CA LEU A 224 6.09 2.93 -10.64
C LEU A 224 5.53 1.70 -9.92
N GLY A 225 6.33 1.08 -9.06
CA GLY A 225 5.92 -0.12 -8.33
C GLY A 225 4.79 0.18 -7.35
N LEU A 226 4.82 1.34 -6.69
CA LEU A 226 3.75 1.78 -5.79
C LEU A 226 2.45 2.06 -6.55
N GLU A 227 2.52 2.69 -7.72
CA GLU A 227 1.33 2.95 -8.56
C GLU A 227 0.72 1.66 -9.12
N VAL A 228 1.55 0.75 -9.64
CA VAL A 228 1.07 -0.55 -10.13
C VAL A 228 0.43 -1.35 -9.01
N MET A 229 1.00 -1.33 -7.80
CA MET A 229 0.43 -2.04 -6.66
C MET A 229 -0.97 -1.52 -6.30
N LYS A 230 -1.19 -0.20 -6.32
CA LYS A 230 -2.53 0.39 -6.11
C LYS A 230 -3.51 -0.09 -7.18
N PHE A 231 -3.15 0.05 -8.45
CA PHE A 231 -3.98 -0.39 -9.56
C PHE A 231 -4.33 -1.88 -9.48
N VAL A 232 -3.36 -2.72 -9.09
CA VAL A 232 -3.56 -4.16 -8.90
C VAL A 232 -4.61 -4.44 -7.83
N HIS A 233 -4.64 -3.67 -6.74
CA HIS A 233 -5.67 -3.82 -5.71
C HIS A 233 -7.07 -3.44 -6.24
N ASP A 234 -7.19 -2.35 -7.00
CA ASP A 234 -8.45 -1.90 -7.58
C ASP A 234 -9.11 -2.93 -8.53
N ILE A 235 -8.31 -3.75 -9.24
CA ILE A 235 -8.82 -4.80 -10.15
C ILE A 235 -9.48 -5.97 -9.40
N SER A 236 -9.15 -6.19 -8.14
CA SER A 236 -9.55 -7.42 -7.42
C SER A 236 -11.00 -7.47 -6.94
N VAL A 237 -11.82 -6.50 -7.33
CA VAL A 237 -13.20 -6.30 -6.86
C VAL A 237 -14.28 -6.84 -7.84
N ASP A 238 -13.89 -7.45 -8.96
CA ASP A 238 -14.83 -8.07 -9.94
C ASP A 238 -14.98 -9.60 -9.81
#